data_AF-A0A977L456-F1
#
_entry.id   AF-A0A977L456-F1
#
_cell.length_a   1.000
_cell.length_b   1.000
_cell.length_c   1.000
_cell.angle_alpha   90.00
_cell.angle_beta   90.00
_cell.angle_gamma   90.00
#
_symmetry.space_group_name_H-M   'P 1'
#
loop_
_entity.id
_entity.type
_entity.pdbx_description
1 polymer ?
#
loop_
_entity_poly.entity_id
_entity_poly.type
_entity_poly.pdbx_seq_one_letter_code
_entity_poly.pdbx_strand_id
1 'polypeptide(L)'
;MTKKLLFAMILASTTLRAQQNPVIIELFTSQGCSSCPAADKNLTEILQKAAKEGQPVYGLSFHVDYWNYIGWKDTYSSKAFTEQQRKYSEQLGFVVYLYPPNDRERNR
;
A
#
# COMPACT_ATOMS: atom_id res chain seq x y z
N MET A 1 -43.56 -37.17 42.42
CA MET A 1 -42.54 -36.10 42.25
C MET A 1 -41.83 -36.33 40.92
N THR A 2 -42.34 -35.75 39.84
CA THR A 2 -41.82 -35.94 38.47
C THR A 2 -40.74 -34.88 38.18
N LYS A 3 -39.47 -35.30 38.13
CA LYS A 3 -38.35 -34.44 37.71
C LYS A 3 -38.44 -34.22 36.20
N LYS A 4 -38.81 -33.01 35.77
CA LYS A 4 -38.68 -32.58 34.38
C LYS A 4 -37.20 -32.29 34.10
N LEU A 5 -36.52 -33.17 33.35
CA LEU A 5 -35.23 -32.84 32.75
C LEU A 5 -35.48 -31.91 31.55
N LEU A 6 -35.10 -30.65 31.69
CA LEU A 6 -35.00 -29.71 30.58
C LEU A 6 -33.65 -29.93 29.89
N PHE A 7 -33.68 -30.48 28.68
CA PHE A 7 -32.51 -30.59 27.81
C PHE A 7 -32.34 -29.26 27.06
N ALA A 8 -31.40 -28.43 27.48
CA ALA A 8 -31.07 -27.18 26.78
C ALA A 8 -30.16 -27.50 25.58
N MET A 9 -30.72 -27.39 24.37
CA MET A 9 -29.97 -27.56 23.12
C MET A 9 -29.17 -26.28 22.84
N ILE A 10 -27.88 -26.30 23.16
CA ILE A 10 -26.95 -25.20 22.86
C ILE A 10 -26.61 -25.27 21.37
N LEU A 11 -27.21 -24.41 20.54
CA LEU A 11 -26.75 -24.21 19.17
C LEU A 11 -25.42 -23.45 19.20
N ALA A 12 -24.31 -24.17 19.02
CA ALA A 12 -23.01 -23.56 18.78
C ALA A 12 -22.95 -23.05 17.32
N SER A 13 -23.21 -21.76 17.11
CA SER A 13 -23.02 -21.11 15.82
C SER A 13 -21.52 -20.93 15.56
N THR A 14 -20.91 -21.82 14.79
CA THR A 14 -19.55 -21.62 14.26
C THR A 14 -19.61 -20.56 13.16
N THR A 15 -19.12 -19.36 13.44
CA THR A 15 -18.90 -18.32 12.43
C THR A 15 -17.78 -18.77 11.49
N LEU A 16 -18.14 -19.16 10.27
CA LEU A 16 -17.16 -19.39 9.20
C LEU A 16 -16.56 -18.05 8.80
N ARG A 17 -15.35 -17.74 9.29
CA ARG A 17 -14.61 -16.56 8.86
C ARG A 17 -13.99 -16.86 7.50
N ALA A 18 -14.42 -16.15 6.45
CA ALA A 18 -13.78 -16.24 5.15
C ALA A 18 -12.28 -15.90 5.30
N GLN A 19 -11.40 -16.75 4.78
CA GLN A 19 -9.97 -16.51 4.77
C GLN A 19 -9.68 -15.33 3.85
N GLN A 20 -9.42 -14.16 4.42
CA GLN A 20 -9.05 -12.97 3.68
C GLN A 20 -7.55 -13.00 3.40
N ASN A 21 -7.16 -12.97 2.13
CA ASN A 21 -5.76 -12.79 1.75
C ASN A 21 -5.36 -11.34 2.04
N PRO A 22 -4.23 -11.10 2.72
CA PRO A 22 -3.76 -9.73 2.94
C PRO A 22 -3.41 -9.06 1.61
N VAL A 23 -3.73 -7.77 1.49
CA VAL A 23 -3.40 -6.94 0.33
C VAL A 23 -2.36 -5.91 0.75
N ILE A 24 -1.28 -5.82 -0.01
CA ILE A 24 -0.26 -4.78 0.15
C ILE A 24 -0.38 -3.79 -1.00
N ILE A 25 -0.44 -2.50 -0.69
CA ILE A 25 -0.42 -1.41 -1.66
C ILE A 25 0.91 -0.67 -1.49
N GLU A 26 1.77 -0.76 -2.50
CA GLU A 26 3.03 -0.02 -2.54
C GLU A 26 2.86 1.23 -3.39
N LEU A 27 2.96 2.40 -2.76
CA LEU A 27 2.89 3.70 -3.42
C LEU A 27 4.31 4.27 -3.57
N PHE A 28 4.70 4.62 -4.79
CA PHE A 28 5.93 5.35 -5.06
C PHE A 28 5.60 6.85 -5.18
N THR A 29 6.12 7.67 -4.27
CA THR A 29 5.74 9.09 -4.09
C THR A 29 6.97 9.98 -3.86
N SER A 30 6.80 11.29 -3.78
CA SER A 30 7.83 12.23 -3.33
C SER A 30 7.21 13.56 -2.91
N GLN A 31 7.76 14.21 -1.89
CA GLN A 31 7.40 15.59 -1.55
C GLN A 31 7.66 16.58 -2.69
N GLY A 32 8.65 16.29 -3.55
CA GLY A 32 8.97 17.10 -4.73
C GLY A 32 8.01 16.91 -5.91
N CYS A 33 7.10 15.93 -5.82
CA CYS A 33 6.18 15.59 -6.90
C CYS A 33 4.84 16.32 -6.74
N SER A 34 4.54 17.27 -7.62
CA SER A 34 3.32 18.10 -7.53
C SER A 34 2.02 17.32 -7.72
N SER A 35 2.05 16.20 -8.46
CA SER A 35 0.88 15.34 -8.70
C SER A 35 0.68 14.26 -7.64
N CYS A 36 1.68 13.99 -6.80
CA CYS A 36 1.65 12.92 -5.81
C CYS A 36 0.68 13.12 -4.63
N PRO A 37 0.35 14.35 -4.17
CA PRO A 37 -0.57 14.54 -3.05
C PRO A 37 -1.95 13.87 -3.24
N ALA A 38 -2.43 13.77 -4.48
CA ALA A 38 -3.67 13.06 -4.78
C ALA A 38 -3.55 11.55 -4.54
N ALA A 39 -2.42 10.94 -4.89
CA ALA A 39 -2.17 9.52 -4.66
C ALA A 39 -1.96 9.21 -3.17
N ASP A 40 -1.23 10.07 -2.45
CA ASP A 40 -1.02 9.95 -0.99
C ASP A 40 -2.37 10.00 -0.23
N LYS A 41 -3.26 10.91 -0.65
CA LYS A 41 -4.62 11.01 -0.13
C LYS A 41 -5.43 9.75 -0.42
N ASN A 42 -5.40 9.25 -1.65
CA ASN A 42 -6.13 8.04 -2.03
C ASN A 42 -5.67 6.82 -1.22
N LEU A 43 -4.36 6.65 -1.02
CA LEU A 43 -3.83 5.58 -0.16
C LEU A 43 -4.40 5.68 1.25
N THR A 44 -4.39 6.89 1.83
CA THR A 44 -4.95 7.14 3.16
C THR A 44 -6.43 6.76 3.24
N GLU A 45 -7.24 7.16 2.25
CA GLU A 45 -8.66 6.84 2.20
C GLU A 45 -8.93 5.33 2.08
N ILE A 46 -8.15 4.62 1.25
CA ILE A 46 -8.24 3.16 1.11
C ILE A 46 -7.94 2.47 2.44
N LEU A 47 -6.85 2.86 3.11
CA LEU A 47 -6.46 2.25 4.39
C LEU A 47 -7.47 2.54 5.50
N GLN A 48 -8.02 3.76 5.55
CA GLN A 48 -9.07 4.11 6.50
C GLN A 48 -10.34 3.28 6.27
N LYS A 49 -10.74 3.09 5.00
CA LYS A 49 -11.88 2.24 4.66
C LYS A 49 -11.64 0.79 5.05
N ALA A 50 -10.48 0.24 4.69
CA ALA A 50 -10.11 -1.13 5.04
C ALA A 50 -10.11 -1.36 6.56
N ALA A 51 -9.57 -0.42 7.33
CA ALA A 51 -9.57 -0.48 8.79
C ALA A 51 -11.00 -0.48 9.38
N LYS A 52 -11.89 0.38 8.86
CA LYS A 52 -13.31 0.41 9.26
C LYS A 52 -14.04 -0.90 8.95
N GLU A 53 -13.70 -1.54 7.84
CA GLU A 53 -14.33 -2.78 7.38
C GLU A 53 -13.63 -4.06 7.93
N GLY A 54 -12.57 -3.90 8.72
CA GLY A 54 -11.79 -5.02 9.25
C GLY A 54 -11.06 -5.84 8.18
N GLN A 55 -10.74 -5.23 7.03
CA GLN A 55 -10.03 -5.85 5.92
C GLN A 55 -8.50 -5.80 6.12
N PRO A 56 -7.75 -6.87 5.78
CA PRO A 56 -6.30 -6.92 5.93
C PRO A 56 -5.58 -6.19 4.77
N VAL A 57 -5.74 -4.87 4.68
CA VAL A 57 -5.06 -4.03 3.68
C VAL A 57 -4.00 -3.18 4.35
N TYR A 58 -2.78 -3.21 3.81
CA TYR A 58 -1.63 -2.47 4.34
C TYR A 58 -1.01 -1.63 3.23
N GLY A 59 -0.64 -0.39 3.56
CA GLY A 59 -0.01 0.53 2.63
C GLY A 59 1.44 0.78 3.00
N LEU A 60 2.29 0.83 1.98
CA LEU A 60 3.69 1.23 2.06
C LEU A 60 3.89 2.46 1.17
N SER A 61 4.57 3.48 1.69
CA SER A 61 4.94 4.67 0.94
C SER A 61 6.45 4.69 0.74
N PHE A 62 6.87 4.58 -0.52
CA PHE A 62 8.25 4.57 -0.96
C PHE A 62 8.58 5.89 -1.62
N HIS A 63 9.38 6.71 -0.93
CA HIS A 63 9.75 8.03 -1.42
C HIS A 63 10.88 7.92 -2.45
N VAL A 64 10.59 8.17 -3.71
CA VAL A 64 11.59 8.10 -4.79
C VAL A 64 12.47 9.34 -4.81
N ASP A 65 13.73 9.17 -5.20
CA ASP A 65 14.73 10.23 -5.14
C ASP A 65 14.88 11.04 -6.44
N TYR A 66 14.33 10.55 -7.56
CA TYR A 66 14.46 11.21 -8.87
C TYR A 66 13.70 12.52 -8.98
N TRP A 67 13.01 13.01 -7.94
CA TRP A 67 12.47 14.37 -7.88
C TRP A 67 13.42 15.37 -7.20
N ASN A 68 14.45 14.90 -6.51
CA ASN A 68 15.32 15.77 -5.71
C ASN A 68 16.13 16.76 -6.56
N TYR A 69 16.25 16.54 -7.87
CA TYR A 69 16.97 17.44 -8.79
C TYR A 69 16.29 18.82 -8.91
N ILE A 70 15.02 18.97 -8.53
CA ILE A 70 14.27 20.23 -8.63
C ILE A 70 14.64 21.26 -7.55
N GLY A 71 15.53 20.91 -6.61
CA GLY A 71 16.00 21.79 -5.53
C GLY A 71 15.31 21.59 -4.18
N TRP A 72 14.23 20.81 -4.14
CA TRP A 72 13.65 20.29 -2.89
C TRP A 72 14.07 18.84 -2.69
N LYS A 73 14.88 18.57 -1.67
CA LYS A 73 15.27 17.20 -1.30
C LYS A 73 14.26 16.62 -0.32
N ASP A 74 13.54 15.59 -0.74
CA ASP A 74 12.65 14.83 0.14
C ASP A 74 13.48 14.03 1.16
N THR A 75 13.31 14.30 2.45
CA THR A 75 14.06 13.66 3.53
C THR A 75 13.74 12.18 3.71
N TYR A 76 12.61 11.72 3.18
CA TYR A 76 12.20 10.31 3.21
C TYR A 76 12.69 9.55 1.98
N SER A 77 13.21 10.26 0.98
CA SER A 77 13.58 9.65 -0.29
C SER A 77 14.85 8.79 -0.23
N SER A 78 14.88 7.76 -1.05
CA SER A 78 16.05 6.87 -1.19
C SER A 78 16.18 6.33 -2.61
N LYS A 79 17.42 6.24 -3.10
CA LYS A 79 17.75 5.57 -4.37
C LYS A 79 17.24 4.13 -4.42
N ALA A 80 17.25 3.43 -3.29
CA ALA A 80 16.75 2.07 -3.20
C ALA A 80 15.26 1.96 -3.58
N PHE A 81 14.46 2.98 -3.26
CA PHE A 81 13.04 3.03 -3.59
C PHE A 81 12.81 3.30 -5.08
N THR A 82 13.60 4.18 -5.68
CA THR A 82 13.64 4.36 -7.15
C THR A 82 14.03 3.07 -7.88
N GLU A 83 15.03 2.35 -7.37
CA GLU A 83 15.45 1.07 -7.95
C GLU A 83 14.36 -0.01 -7.82
N GLN A 84 13.62 -0.06 -6.70
CA GLN A 84 12.48 -0.96 -6.55
C GLN A 84 11.38 -0.67 -7.57
N GLN A 85 11.03 0.60 -7.78
CA GLN A 85 10.07 1.00 -8.80
C GLN A 85 10.51 0.58 -10.21
N ARG A 86 11.81 0.76 -10.51
CA ARG A 86 12.38 0.36 -11.80
C ARG A 86 12.26 -1.14 -12.03
N LYS A 87 12.54 -1.96 -11.01
CA LYS A 87 12.37 -3.42 -11.07
C LYS A 87 10.92 -3.81 -11.39
N TYR A 88 9.93 -3.14 -10.79
CA TYR A 88 8.54 -3.40 -11.15
C TYR A 88 8.21 -3.04 -12.59
N SER A 89 8.71 -1.89 -13.08
CA SER A 89 8.54 -1.50 -14.48
C SER A 89 9.12 -2.56 -15.44
N GLU A 90 10.30 -3.11 -15.11
CA GLU A 90 10.94 -4.19 -15.86
C GLU A 90 10.16 -5.51 -15.82
N GLN A 91 9.60 -5.88 -14.66
CA GLN A 91 8.91 -7.16 -14.45
C GLN A 91 7.46 -7.18 -14.98
N LEU A 92 6.74 -6.06 -14.85
CA LEU A 92 5.31 -6.00 -15.13
C LEU A 92 5.00 -5.59 -16.59
N GLY A 93 6.00 -5.16 -17.36
CA GLY A 93 5.83 -4.86 -18.79
C GLY A 93 5.01 -3.60 -19.08
N PHE A 94 4.71 -2.78 -18.06
CA PHE A 94 4.13 -1.45 -18.22
C PHE A 94 4.98 -0.43 -17.46
N VAL A 95 5.07 0.78 -18.01
CA VAL A 95 5.82 1.87 -17.40
C VAL A 95 5.13 2.25 -16.09
N VAL A 96 5.71 1.85 -14.95
CA VAL A 96 5.46 2.59 -13.71
C VAL A 96 6.11 3.96 -13.94
N TYR A 97 5.32 5.04 -13.91
CA TYR A 97 5.70 6.38 -14.39
C TYR A 97 7.00 6.88 -13.73
N LEU A 98 8.14 6.53 -14.32
CA LEU A 98 9.44 7.11 -14.00
C LEU A 98 9.47 8.44 -14.74
N TYR A 99 9.32 9.54 -14.02
CA TYR A 99 9.63 10.84 -14.60
C TYR A 99 11.11 10.78 -14.98
N PRO A 100 11.49 10.90 -16.25
CA PRO A 100 12.89 10.73 -16.62
C PRO A 100 13.69 11.87 -15.99
N PRO A 101 14.69 11.60 -15.13
CA PRO A 101 15.82 12.50 -15.14
C PRO A 101 16.38 12.40 -16.56
N ASN A 102 16.62 13.54 -17.21
CA ASN A 102 17.35 13.56 -18.48
C ASN A 102 18.51 12.55 -18.39
N ASP A 103 18.70 11.72 -19.42
CA ASP A 103 19.71 10.64 -19.47
C ASP A 103 21.17 11.06 -19.17
N ARG A 104 21.41 12.35 -18.87
CA ARG A 104 22.68 12.94 -18.44
C ARG A 104 23.12 12.58 -17.02
N GLU A 105 22.23 12.07 -16.16
CA GLU A 105 22.61 11.68 -14.78
C GLU A 105 22.96 10.20 -14.62
N ARG A 106 22.85 9.40 -15.69
CA ARG A 106 23.26 7.97 -15.68
C ARG A 106 24.77 7.78 -15.49
N ASN A 107 25.58 8.82 -15.72
CA ASN A 107 27.05 8.80 -15.72
C ASN A 107 27.68 9.86 -14.79
N ARG A 108 27.02 10.25 -13.69
CA ARG A 108 27.66 11.00 -12.60
C ARG A 108 27.57 10.26 -11.28
#